data_AF-J9FVV2-F1
#
_entry.id   AF-J9FVV2-F1
#
_cell.length_a   1.000
_cell.length_b   1.000
_cell.length_c   1.000
_cell.angle_alpha   90.00
_cell.angle_beta   90.00
_cell.angle_gamma   90.00
#
_symmetry.space_group_name_H-M   'P 1'
#
loop_
_entity.id
_entity.type
_entity.pdbx_description
1 polymer ?
#
loop_
_entity_poly.entity_id
_entity_poly.type
_entity_poly.pdbx_seq_one_letter_code
_entity_poly.pdbx_strand_id
1 'polypeptide(L)'
;MKVLILSCKTGGGHDAAGFAMKEALETRGHEGIMFDYLTLAGQKVSDTVGDVYVNTVKKMPHVFGAVYQIGMVASRIMRKSPVYYVNAKMGKYLEPYLQEEQFDA
;
A
#
# COMPACT_ATOMS: atom_id res chain seq x y z
N MET A 1 -8.27 -18.04 -11.67
CA MET A 1 -7.09 -17.67 -10.87
C MET A 1 -7.56 -16.96 -9.62
N LYS A 2 -6.87 -17.15 -8.51
CA LYS A 2 -7.03 -16.41 -7.26
C LYS A 2 -5.96 -15.32 -7.20
N VAL A 3 -6.36 -14.08 -7.47
CA VAL A 3 -5.45 -12.93 -7.63
C VAL A 3 -5.51 -12.05 -6.39
N LEU A 4 -4.33 -11.72 -5.85
CA LEU A 4 -4.19 -10.80 -4.74
C LEU A 4 -3.82 -9.39 -5.20
N ILE A 5 -4.59 -8.38 -4.76
CA ILE A 5 -4.37 -6.96 -5.01
C ILE A 5 -4.07 -6.28 -3.66
N LEU A 6 -2.83 -5.89 -3.45
CA LEU A 6 -2.40 -5.20 -2.23
C LEU A 6 -2.59 -3.69 -2.39
N SER A 7 -3.48 -3.10 -1.59
CA SER A 7 -3.62 -1.64 -1.50
C SER A 7 -2.87 -1.08 -0.31
N CYS A 8 -2.36 0.13 -0.46
CA CYS A 8 -2.01 1.00 0.65
C CYS A 8 -3.12 2.06 0.70
N LYS A 9 -3.88 2.13 1.81
CA LYS A 9 -5.01 3.06 2.00
C LYS A 9 -4.59 4.54 2.11
N THR A 10 -3.76 5.01 1.20
CA THR A 10 -3.16 6.35 1.15
C THR A 10 -3.93 7.33 0.27
N GLY A 11 -5.09 6.93 -0.26
CA GLY A 11 -6.02 7.83 -0.96
C GLY A 11 -7.01 7.09 -1.86
N GLY A 12 -8.21 7.65 -2.05
CA GLY A 12 -9.32 6.97 -2.72
C GLY A 12 -9.12 6.59 -4.19
N GLY A 13 -8.18 7.24 -4.90
CA GLY A 13 -7.90 6.92 -6.30
C GLY A 13 -7.21 5.55 -6.50
N HIS A 14 -6.29 5.18 -5.60
CA HIS A 14 -5.62 3.87 -5.67
C HIS A 14 -6.58 2.74 -5.34
N ASP A 15 -7.46 2.95 -4.35
CA ASP A 15 -8.49 1.98 -4.00
C ASP A 15 -9.49 1.81 -5.15
N ALA A 16 -9.95 2.92 -5.77
CA ALA A 16 -10.84 2.85 -6.92
C ALA A 16 -10.22 2.06 -8.09
N ALA A 17 -8.93 2.28 -8.38
CA ALA A 17 -8.21 1.52 -9.41
C ALA A 17 -8.11 0.03 -9.07
N GLY A 18 -7.79 -0.30 -7.81
CA GLY A 18 -7.73 -1.70 -7.35
C GLY A 18 -9.09 -2.40 -7.42
N PHE A 19 -10.18 -1.72 -7.02
CA PHE A 19 -11.53 -2.27 -7.12
C PHE A 19 -11.96 -2.46 -8.57
N ALA A 20 -11.63 -1.54 -9.47
CA ALA A 20 -11.89 -1.71 -10.90
C ALA A 20 -11.12 -2.91 -11.49
N MET A 21 -9.87 -3.13 -11.06
CA MET A 21 -9.11 -4.32 -11.43
C MET A 21 -9.76 -5.60 -10.92
N LYS A 22 -10.20 -5.60 -9.65
CA LYS A 22 -10.92 -6.73 -9.05
C LYS A 22 -12.18 -7.06 -9.85
N GLU A 23 -13.03 -6.08 -10.14
CA GLU A 23 -14.26 -6.26 -10.93
C GLU A 23 -13.97 -6.84 -12.32
N ALA A 24 -12.91 -6.34 -12.97
CA ALA A 24 -12.50 -6.82 -14.29
C ALA A 24 -11.95 -8.26 -14.27
N LEU A 25 -11.34 -8.70 -13.16
CA LEU A 25 -10.90 -10.08 -12.96
C LEU A 25 -12.10 -11.00 -12.69
N GLU A 26 -13.01 -10.57 -11.81
CA GLU A 26 -14.22 -11.32 -11.46
C GLU A 26 -15.15 -11.52 -12.66
N THR A 27 -15.30 -10.49 -13.51
CA THR A 27 -16.06 -10.59 -14.77
C THR A 27 -15.50 -11.64 -15.74
N ARG A 28 -14.21 -11.98 -15.62
CA ARG A 28 -13.53 -13.01 -16.42
C ARG A 28 -13.51 -14.39 -15.75
N GLY A 29 -14.23 -14.56 -14.63
CA GLY A 29 -14.28 -15.82 -13.88
C GLY A 29 -13.05 -16.08 -13.01
N HIS A 30 -12.35 -15.03 -12.58
CA HIS A 30 -11.27 -15.12 -11.59
C HIS A 30 -11.76 -14.67 -10.21
N GLU A 31 -11.06 -15.08 -9.16
CA GLU A 31 -11.29 -14.60 -7.80
C GLU A 31 -10.32 -13.45 -7.52
N GLY A 32 -10.83 -12.28 -7.19
CA GLY A 32 -10.01 -11.11 -6.84
C GLY A 32 -10.10 -10.79 -5.34
N ILE A 33 -8.99 -10.92 -4.62
CA ILE A 33 -8.87 -10.49 -3.23
C ILE A 33 -8.16 -9.14 -3.19
N MET A 34 -8.78 -8.15 -2.56
CA MET A 34 -8.20 -6.82 -2.38
C MET A 34 -8.39 -6.35 -0.96
N PHE A 35 -7.33 -5.85 -0.34
CA PHE A 35 -7.38 -5.20 0.98
C PHE A 35 -6.17 -4.29 1.23
N ASP A 36 -6.27 -3.48 2.27
CA ASP A 36 -5.14 -2.71 2.78
C ASP A 36 -4.16 -3.62 3.53
N TYR A 37 -3.01 -3.93 2.94
CA TYR A 37 -2.08 -4.90 3.52
C TYR A 37 -1.42 -4.42 4.82
N LEU A 38 -1.51 -3.13 5.14
CA LEU A 38 -1.07 -2.63 6.45
C LEU A 38 -1.91 -3.20 7.60
N THR A 39 -3.13 -3.64 7.32
CA THR A 39 -3.99 -4.33 8.31
C THR A 39 -3.39 -5.65 8.79
N LEU A 40 -2.47 -6.27 8.04
CA LEU A 40 -1.70 -7.46 8.50
C LEU A 40 -0.80 -7.14 9.71
N ALA A 41 -0.38 -5.88 9.87
CA ALA A 41 0.33 -5.40 11.06
C ALA A 41 -0.63 -4.89 12.16
N GLY A 42 -1.94 -4.94 11.91
CA GLY A 42 -3.02 -4.49 12.79
C GLY A 42 -3.76 -3.26 12.26
N GLN A 43 -5.07 -3.20 12.52
CA GLN A 43 -5.94 -2.12 12.05
C GLN A 43 -5.43 -0.73 12.47
N LYS A 44 -4.92 -0.60 13.70
CA LYS A 44 -4.36 0.65 14.21
C LYS A 44 -3.15 1.15 13.41
N VAL A 45 -2.34 0.25 12.84
CA VAL A 45 -1.19 0.62 12.00
C VAL A 45 -1.69 1.19 10.68
N SER A 46 -2.63 0.50 10.03
CA SER A 46 -3.32 0.98 8.81
C SER A 46 -3.93 2.37 9.02
N ASP A 47 -4.74 2.55 10.06
CA ASP A 47 -5.42 3.80 10.35
C ASP A 47 -4.42 4.94 10.61
N THR A 48 -3.38 4.67 11.39
CA THR A 48 -2.34 5.69 11.69
C THR A 48 -1.61 6.13 10.42
N VAL A 49 -1.21 5.19 9.57
CA VAL A 49 -0.50 5.52 8.31
C VAL A 49 -1.42 6.28 7.36
N GLY A 50 -2.66 5.82 7.20
CA GLY A 50 -3.67 6.48 6.39
C GLY A 50 -3.96 7.90 6.88
N ASP A 51 -4.22 8.06 8.17
CA ASP A 51 -4.53 9.37 8.78
C ASP A 51 -3.35 10.32 8.70
N VAL A 52 -2.13 9.89 9.02
CA VAL A 52 -0.95 10.75 8.91
C VAL A 52 -0.74 11.18 7.45
N TYR A 53 -0.83 10.25 6.50
CA TYR A 53 -0.65 10.58 5.09
C TYR A 53 -1.72 11.56 4.60
N VAL A 54 -3.00 11.21 4.76
CA VAL A 54 -4.14 11.99 4.27
C VAL A 54 -4.23 13.36 4.96
N ASN A 55 -4.04 13.43 6.28
CA ASN A 55 -4.09 14.71 6.99
C ASN A 55 -2.90 15.60 6.65
N THR A 56 -1.69 15.05 6.46
CA THR A 56 -0.52 15.85 6.07
C THR A 56 -0.73 16.46 4.68
N VAL A 57 -1.21 15.67 3.72
CA VAL A 57 -1.51 16.17 2.36
C VAL A 57 -2.60 17.24 2.39
N LYS A 58 -3.69 17.01 3.14
CA LYS A 58 -4.83 17.94 3.19
C LYS A 58 -4.55 19.23 3.96
N LYS A 59 -3.86 19.15 5.11
CA LYS A 59 -3.72 20.27 6.05
C LYS A 59 -2.40 21.01 5.91
N MET A 60 -1.35 20.35 5.41
CA MET A 60 0.01 20.91 5.37
C MET A 60 0.71 20.59 4.04
N PRO A 61 0.15 20.99 2.88
CA PRO A 61 0.68 20.64 1.57
C PRO A 61 2.13 21.10 1.34
N HIS A 62 2.53 22.24 1.91
CA HIS A 62 3.90 22.73 1.83
C HIS A 62 4.89 21.84 2.61
N VAL A 63 4.47 21.30 3.76
CA VAL A 63 5.30 20.38 4.55
C VAL A 63 5.39 19.03 3.85
N PHE A 64 4.28 18.54 3.27
CA PHE A 64 4.31 17.37 2.42
C PHE A 64 5.30 17.53 1.26
N GLY A 65 5.25 18.68 0.57
CA GLY A 65 6.19 19.01 -0.50
C GLY A 65 7.65 19.03 -0.03
N ALA A 66 7.95 19.63 1.13
CA ALA A 66 9.29 19.67 1.68
C ALA A 66 9.82 18.27 2.04
N VAL A 67 9.01 17.45 2.72
CA VAL A 67 9.35 16.05 3.04
C VAL A 67 9.57 15.24 1.77
N TYR A 68 8.75 15.45 0.74
CA TYR A 68 8.90 14.78 -0.54
C TYR A 68 10.22 15.14 -1.23
N GLN A 69 10.60 16.42 -1.26
CA GLN A 69 11.87 16.89 -1.80
C GLN A 69 13.07 16.29 -1.05
N ILE A 70 13.02 16.26 0.29
CA ILE A 70 14.05 15.61 1.12
C ILE A 70 14.13 14.12 0.78
N GLY A 71 12.99 13.44 0.65
CA GLY A 71 12.91 12.03 0.26
C GLY A 71 13.52 11.77 -1.12
N MET A 72 13.31 12.67 -2.09
CA MET A 72 13.94 12.58 -3.41
C MET A 72 15.46 12.72 -3.34
N VAL A 73 15.98 13.69 -2.59
CA VAL A 73 17.42 13.86 -2.40
C VAL A 73 18.03 12.65 -1.69
N ALA A 74 17.38 12.17 -0.62
CA ALA A 74 17.80 10.95 0.08
C ALA A 74 17.82 9.74 -0.85
N SER A 75 16.85 9.59 -1.75
CA SER A 75 16.81 8.50 -2.74
C SER A 75 17.88 8.56 -3.82
N ARG A 76 18.56 9.70 -3.99
CA ARG A 76 19.74 9.82 -4.87
C ARG A 76 21.03 9.38 -4.19
N ILE A 77 21.07 9.46 -2.85
CA ILE A 77 22.23 9.06 -2.04
C ILE A 77 22.10 7.59 -1.62
N MET A 78 20.88 7.16 -1.28
CA MET A 78 20.55 5.79 -0.90
C MET A 78 20.14 4.99 -2.14
N ARG A 79 20.48 3.69 -2.19
CA ARG A 79 20.09 2.79 -3.31
C ARG A 79 18.57 2.68 -3.51
N LYS A 80 17.78 2.88 -2.44
CA LYS A 80 16.31 2.82 -2.42
C LYS A 80 15.77 3.95 -1.55
N SER A 81 14.51 4.36 -1.75
CA SER A 81 13.89 5.41 -0.95
C SER A 81 13.65 4.95 0.51
N PRO A 82 13.55 5.86 1.49
CA PRO A 82 13.18 5.52 2.86
C PRO A 82 11.86 4.73 2.96
N VAL A 83 10.87 5.08 2.13
CA VAL A 83 9.57 4.39 2.05
C VAL A 83 9.74 2.92 1.67
N TYR A 84 10.67 2.60 0.76
CA TYR A 84 10.96 1.21 0.39
C TYR A 84 11.39 0.37 1.60
N TYR A 85 12.30 0.90 2.41
CA TYR A 85 12.81 0.17 3.58
C TYR A 85 11.75 0.01 4.68
N VAL A 86 10.90 1.01 4.88
CA VAL A 86 9.78 0.91 5.82
C VAL A 86 8.79 -0.14 5.31
N ASN A 87 8.46 -0.12 4.02
CA ASN A 87 7.53 -1.08 3.43
C ASN A 87 8.07 -2.53 3.46
N ALA A 88 9.37 -2.71 3.25
CA ALA A 88 10.00 -4.04 3.32
C ALA A 88 9.80 -4.74 4.68
N LYS A 89 9.59 -3.98 5.77
CA LYS A 89 9.28 -4.55 7.10
C LYS A 89 7.94 -5.26 7.15
N MET A 90 7.03 -4.99 6.22
CA MET A 90 5.74 -5.68 6.11
C MET A 90 5.88 -7.11 5.58
N GLY A 91 7.02 -7.46 5.00
CA GLY A 91 7.29 -8.82 4.50
C GLY A 91 7.04 -9.90 5.55
N LYS A 92 7.40 -9.65 6.83
CA LYS A 92 7.18 -10.61 7.93
C LYS A 92 5.69 -10.90 8.23
N TYR A 93 4.78 -10.03 7.81
CA TYR A 93 3.33 -10.23 7.96
C TYR A 93 2.71 -10.77 6.67
N LEU A 94 3.21 -10.32 5.52
CA LEU A 94 2.73 -10.73 4.21
C LEU A 94 3.14 -12.16 3.87
N GLU A 95 4.34 -12.59 4.25
CA GLU A 95 4.86 -13.93 3.96
C GLU A 95 3.98 -15.05 4.55
N PRO A 96 3.61 -15.04 5.85
CA PRO A 96 2.67 -16.02 6.38
C PRO A 96 1.31 -16.01 5.66
N TYR A 97 0.79 -14.83 5.35
CA TYR A 97 -0.48 -14.69 4.64
C TYR A 97 -0.44 -15.32 3.24
N LEU A 98 0.65 -15.09 2.48
CA LEU A 98 0.85 -15.70 1.16
C LEU A 98 1.11 -17.22 1.22
N GLN A 99 1.62 -17.74 2.34
CA GLN A 99 1.81 -19.19 2.52
C GLN A 99 0.51 -19.90 2.89
N GLU A 100 -0.32 -19.25 3.70
CA GLU A 100 -1.65 -19.75 4.08
C GLU A 100 -2.63 -19.70 2.89
N GLU A 101 -2.58 -18.61 2.13
CA GLU A 101 -3.46 -18.37 1.00
C GLU A 101 -2.79 -18.77 -0.32
N GLN A 102 -3.36 -19.75 -1.01
CA GLN A 102 -2.85 -20.21 -2.31
C GLN A 102 -3.24 -19.26 -3.45
N PHE A 103 -2.55 -18.13 -3.57
CA PHE A 103 -2.72 -17.18 -4.67
C PHE A 103 -1.98 -17.63 -5.94
N ASP A 104 -2.58 -17.36 -7.10
CA ASP A 104 -1.96 -17.57 -8.40
C ASP A 104 -1.10 -16.34 -8.79
N ALA A 105 0.09 -16.59 -9.34
CA ALA A 105 1.08 -15.58 -9.73
C ALA A 105 1.01 -15.20 -11.22
#